data_AF-A0A2A2R6E5-F1
#
_entry.id   AF-A0A2A2R6E5-F1
#
_cell.length_a   1.000
_cell.length_b   1.000
_cell.length_c   1.000
_cell.angle_alpha   90.00
_cell.angle_beta   90.00
_cell.angle_gamma   90.00
#
_symmetry.space_group_name_H-M   'P 1'
#
loop_
_entity.id
_entity.type
_entity.pdbx_description
1 polymer ?
#
loop_
_entity_poly.entity_id
_entity_poly.type
_entity_poly.pdbx_seq_one_letter_code
_entity_poly.pdbx_strand_id
1 'polypeptide(L)'
;MASHQEFQLTGAGVKLGPGARVFGFTNLYGCEIGADTKVGTFVEIQKGAKIGARCKISSHTFICEGVTIEDEVFIGHGVMFTNDLFPRATNPDGRPQTEADWQ
;
A
#
# COMPACT_ATOMS: atom_id res chain seq x y z
N MET A 1 21.32 -0.57 -18.34
CA MET A 1 20.66 -1.89 -18.42
C MET A 1 19.61 -1.94 -17.31
N ALA A 2 18.33 -1.76 -17.64
CA ALA A 2 17.26 -1.93 -16.66
C ALA A 2 17.09 -3.44 -16.47
N SER A 3 17.48 -3.96 -15.31
CA SER A 3 17.19 -5.34 -14.94
C SER A 3 15.68 -5.45 -14.77
N HIS A 4 15.00 -6.05 -15.73
CA HIS A 4 13.64 -6.54 -15.54
C HIS A 4 13.70 -7.56 -14.40
N GLN A 5 13.26 -7.15 -13.20
CA GLN A 5 13.12 -8.04 -12.07
C GLN A 5 11.75 -8.72 -12.24
N GLU A 6 11.76 -9.93 -12.81
CA GLU A 6 10.68 -10.73 -13.41
C GLU A 6 9.33 -10.85 -12.66
N PHE A 7 9.18 -10.29 -11.46
CA PHE A 7 8.00 -10.49 -10.62
C PHE A 7 7.49 -9.22 -9.94
N GLN A 8 7.92 -8.03 -10.37
CA GLN A 8 7.37 -6.76 -9.86
C GLN A 8 6.37 -6.18 -10.86
N LEU A 9 5.09 -6.14 -10.47
CA LEU A 9 4.09 -5.39 -11.22
C LEU A 9 4.11 -3.95 -10.70
N THR A 10 5.02 -3.13 -11.22
CA THR A 10 4.95 -1.67 -11.09
C THR A 10 4.13 -1.13 -12.25
N GLY A 11 2.85 -0.86 -11.99
CA GLY A 11 1.92 -0.25 -12.94
C GLY A 11 2.25 1.22 -13.23
N ALA A 12 1.49 1.83 -14.15
CA ALA A 12 1.65 3.24 -14.50
C ALA A 12 1.54 4.15 -13.27
N GLY A 13 2.35 5.22 -13.24
CA GLY A 13 2.26 6.26 -12.22
C GLY A 13 2.93 5.95 -10.87
N VAL A 14 3.64 4.83 -10.73
CA VAL A 14 4.46 4.57 -9.53
C VAL A 14 5.69 5.48 -9.50
N LYS A 15 5.93 6.14 -8.36
CA LYS A 15 7.14 6.95 -8.12
C LYS A 15 7.97 6.33 -7.02
N LEU A 16 9.24 6.06 -7.31
CA LEU A 16 10.20 5.51 -6.35
C LEU A 16 11.28 6.53 -6.04
N GLY A 17 11.48 6.81 -4.75
CA GLY A 17 12.56 7.64 -4.25
C GLY A 17 13.93 6.97 -4.42
N PRO A 18 15.02 7.75 -4.38
CA PRO A 18 16.37 7.20 -4.44
C PRO A 18 16.62 6.14 -3.36
N GLY A 19 17.25 5.02 -3.72
CA GLY A 19 17.57 3.95 -2.76
C GLY A 19 16.38 3.11 -2.28
N ALA A 20 15.14 3.42 -2.72
CA ALA A 20 13.98 2.59 -2.44
C ALA A 20 14.20 1.18 -3.01
N ARG A 21 13.83 0.16 -2.24
CA ARG A 21 13.96 -1.25 -2.62
C ARG A 21 12.60 -1.92 -2.57
N VAL A 22 12.15 -2.39 -3.72
CA VAL A 22 10.96 -3.22 -3.86
C VAL A 22 11.45 -4.65 -4.08
N PHE A 23 10.90 -5.61 -3.34
CA PHE A 23 11.20 -7.03 -3.51
C PHE A 23 10.21 -7.67 -4.51
N GLY A 24 10.46 -8.90 -4.94
CA GLY A 24 9.61 -9.55 -5.94
C GLY A 24 8.17 -9.79 -5.47
N PHE A 25 7.28 -10.08 -6.41
CA PHE A 25 5.87 -10.41 -6.19
C PHE A 25 5.04 -9.28 -5.56
N THR A 26 5.39 -8.02 -5.82
CA THR A 26 4.62 -6.85 -5.36
C THR A 26 3.65 -6.36 -6.44
N ASN A 27 2.52 -5.81 -6.01
CA ASN A 27 1.54 -5.15 -6.87
C ASN A 27 1.46 -3.66 -6.51
N LEU A 28 2.11 -2.79 -7.28
CA LEU A 28 2.21 -1.35 -7.00
C LEU A 28 1.66 -0.57 -8.19
N TYR A 29 0.74 0.36 -7.96
CA TYR A 29 0.16 1.18 -9.04
C TYR A 29 -0.23 2.57 -8.55
N GLY A 30 0.17 3.62 -9.28
CA GLY A 30 -0.22 5.00 -8.97
C GLY A 30 0.16 5.53 -7.58
N CYS A 31 1.16 4.94 -6.91
CA CYS A 31 1.58 5.29 -5.54
C CYS A 31 2.96 5.97 -5.51
N GLU A 32 3.30 6.58 -4.36
CA GLU A 32 4.59 7.21 -4.12
C GLU A 32 5.32 6.55 -2.95
N ILE A 33 6.59 6.17 -3.15
CA ILE A 33 7.44 5.54 -2.14
C ILE A 33 8.70 6.40 -1.94
N GLY A 34 8.95 6.84 -0.71
CA GLY A 34 10.06 7.71 -0.34
C GLY A 34 11.44 7.03 -0.38
N ALA A 35 12.49 7.84 -0.23
CA ALA A 35 13.88 7.40 -0.31
C ALA A 35 14.21 6.33 0.73
N ASP A 36 15.07 5.37 0.36
CA ASP A 36 15.56 4.28 1.22
C ASP A 36 14.50 3.33 1.83
N THR A 37 13.23 3.51 1.49
CA THR A 37 12.13 2.65 1.94
C THR A 37 12.23 1.24 1.36
N LYS A 38 11.94 0.23 2.18
CA LYS A 38 11.92 -1.18 1.79
C LYS A 38 10.49 -1.71 1.72
N VAL A 39 10.12 -2.30 0.59
CA VAL A 39 8.82 -2.93 0.35
C VAL A 39 9.00 -4.42 0.13
N GLY A 40 8.61 -5.23 1.12
CA GLY A 40 8.70 -6.69 1.12
C GLY A 40 7.86 -7.36 0.03
N THR A 41 8.04 -8.68 -0.11
CA THR A 41 7.33 -9.49 -1.10
C THR A 41 5.83 -9.55 -0.83
N PHE A 42 5.02 -9.75 -1.88
CA PHE A 42 3.55 -9.87 -1.75
C PHE A 42 2.87 -8.66 -1.09
N VAL A 43 3.51 -7.48 -1.15
CA VAL A 43 2.89 -6.23 -0.74
C VAL A 43 2.08 -5.68 -1.91
N GLU A 44 0.88 -5.19 -1.61
CA GLU A 44 0.09 -4.38 -2.52
C GLU A 44 -0.04 -2.94 -1.98
N ILE A 45 0.22 -1.97 -2.87
CA ILE A 45 0.08 -0.54 -2.60
C ILE A 45 -0.74 0.08 -3.72
N GLN A 46 -1.91 0.59 -3.37
CA GLN A 46 -2.87 1.12 -4.33
C GLN A 46 -2.59 2.56 -4.73
N LYS A 47 -3.29 3.02 -5.77
CA LYS A 47 -3.20 4.39 -6.31
C LYS A 47 -3.44 5.44 -5.23
N GLY A 48 -2.72 6.55 -5.31
CA GLY A 48 -2.87 7.68 -4.39
C GLY A 48 -2.24 7.48 -3.00
N ALA A 49 -1.79 6.27 -2.65
CA ALA A 49 -1.06 6.04 -1.40
C ALA A 49 0.33 6.70 -1.44
N LYS A 50 0.75 7.25 -0.29
CA LYS A 50 2.04 7.93 -0.10
C LYS A 50 2.79 7.31 1.07
N ILE A 51 4.01 6.86 0.81
CA ILE A 51 4.87 6.25 1.81
C ILE A 51 6.13 7.11 1.93
N GLY A 52 6.45 7.52 3.15
CA GLY A 52 7.60 8.34 3.48
C GLY A 52 8.94 7.64 3.26
N ALA A 53 10.02 8.35 3.59
CA ALA A 53 11.38 7.87 3.51
C ALA A 53 11.72 6.94 4.68
N ARG A 54 12.70 6.04 4.46
CA ARG A 54 13.28 5.14 5.46
C ARG A 54 12.24 4.23 6.14
N CYS A 55 11.11 3.98 5.50
CA CYS A 55 10.09 3.06 5.99
C CYS A 55 10.49 1.59 5.75
N LYS A 56 9.88 0.70 6.52
CA LYS A 56 9.96 -0.74 6.29
C LYS A 56 8.55 -1.32 6.24
N ILE A 57 8.14 -1.70 5.03
CA ILE A 57 6.86 -2.34 4.74
C ILE A 57 7.12 -3.84 4.59
N SER A 58 6.74 -4.62 5.59
CA SER A 58 6.97 -6.07 5.58
C SER A 58 5.99 -6.82 4.67
N SER A 59 6.36 -8.04 4.29
CA SER A 59 5.60 -8.87 3.33
C SER A 59 4.13 -9.07 3.69
N HIS A 60 3.30 -9.29 2.68
CA HIS A 60 1.85 -9.50 2.81
C HIS A 60 1.08 -8.31 3.39
N THR A 61 1.66 -7.11 3.34
CA THR A 61 0.96 -5.88 3.72
C THR A 61 0.06 -5.40 2.58
N PHE A 62 -1.12 -4.89 2.92
CA PHE A 62 -2.03 -4.23 1.99
C PHE A 62 -2.24 -2.76 2.41
N ILE A 63 -1.88 -1.83 1.52
CA ILE A 63 -2.04 -0.38 1.72
C ILE A 63 -3.04 0.14 0.68
N CYS A 64 -4.23 0.52 1.15
CA CYS A 64 -5.34 1.00 0.32
C CYS A 64 -5.14 2.44 -0.18
N GLU A 65 -5.97 2.82 -1.16
CA GLU A 65 -5.97 4.14 -1.77
C GLU A 65 -6.12 5.27 -0.73
N GLY A 66 -5.31 6.32 -0.88
CA GLY A 66 -5.35 7.52 -0.04
C GLY A 66 -4.60 7.42 1.29
N VAL A 67 -4.10 6.24 1.67
CA VAL A 67 -3.29 6.08 2.88
C VAL A 67 -1.98 6.86 2.78
N THR A 68 -1.67 7.63 3.82
CA THR A 68 -0.37 8.30 4.00
C THR A 68 0.37 7.65 5.16
N ILE A 69 1.58 7.15 4.90
CA ILE A 69 2.52 6.63 5.88
C ILE A 69 3.69 7.62 5.90
N GLU A 70 3.95 8.21 7.05
CA GLU A 70 5.04 9.17 7.24
C GLU A 70 6.42 8.49 7.31
N ASP A 71 7.48 9.30 7.34
CA ASP A 71 8.87 8.85 7.42
C ASP A 71 9.12 7.89 8.60
N GLU A 72 10.08 6.97 8.42
CA GLU A 72 10.64 6.11 9.49
C GLU A 72 9.64 5.15 10.15
N VAL A 73 8.49 4.91 9.51
CA VAL A 73 7.48 3.97 9.99
C VAL A 73 7.87 2.51 9.68
N PHE A 74 7.64 1.65 10.68
CA PHE A 74 7.68 0.20 10.52
C PHE A 74 6.26 -0.36 10.44
N ILE A 75 5.96 -1.11 9.37
CA ILE A 75 4.73 -1.87 9.21
C ILE A 75 5.09 -3.36 9.19
N GLY A 76 4.51 -4.10 10.14
CA GLY A 76 4.73 -5.53 10.32
C GLY A 76 4.17 -6.38 9.18
N HIS A 77 4.54 -7.66 9.17
CA HIS A 77 4.03 -8.61 8.18
C HIS A 77 2.52 -8.78 8.32
N GLY A 78 1.80 -8.83 7.20
CA GLY A 78 0.36 -9.14 7.18
C GLY A 78 -0.55 -7.99 7.62
N VAL A 79 -0.04 -6.76 7.78
CA VAL A 79 -0.88 -5.61 8.16
C VAL A 79 -1.78 -5.19 6.99
N MET A 80 -3.06 -4.98 7.26
CA MET A 80 -4.03 -4.50 6.26
C MET A 80 -4.60 -3.18 6.72
N PHE A 81 -4.44 -2.15 5.91
CA PHE A 81 -5.07 -0.85 6.12
C PHE A 81 -6.48 -0.85 5.55
N THR A 82 -7.39 -0.17 6.24
CA THR A 82 -8.72 0.19 5.74
C THR A 82 -8.75 1.69 5.49
N ASN A 83 -9.37 2.12 4.40
CA ASN A 83 -9.61 3.53 4.10
C ASN A 83 -11.05 3.97 4.38
N ASP A 84 -11.86 3.08 4.96
CA ASP A 84 -13.15 3.41 5.56
C ASP A 84 -12.91 4.06 6.93
N LEU A 85 -13.46 5.27 7.12
CA LEU A 85 -13.38 6.02 8.38
C LEU A 85 -14.22 5.38 9.50
N PHE A 86 -15.27 4.64 9.14
CA PHE A 86 -16.23 4.06 10.07
C PHE A 86 -16.61 2.64 9.64
N PRO A 87 -15.65 1.69 9.61
CA PRO A 87 -15.88 0.34 9.11
C PRO A 87 -16.99 -0.34 9.92
N ARG A 88 -18.10 -0.63 9.24
CA ARG A 88 -19.29 -1.28 9.81
C ARG A 88 -19.74 -2.40 8.89
N ALA A 89 -20.14 -3.53 9.48
CA ALA A 89 -20.80 -4.58 8.72
C ALA A 89 -22.29 -4.27 8.48
N THR A 90 -22.88 -3.39 9.30
CA THR A 90 -24.32 -3.13 9.33
C THR A 90 -24.65 -1.65 9.50
N ASN A 91 -25.80 -1.26 8.97
CA ASN A 91 -26.43 0.04 9.22
C ASN A 91 -26.98 0.11 10.67
N PRO A 92 -27.38 1.29 11.18
CA PRO A 92 -27.94 1.42 12.53
C PRO A 92 -29.16 0.55 12.82
N ASP A 93 -29.89 0.12 11.80
CA ASP A 93 -31.05 -0.79 11.87
C ASP A 93 -30.68 -2.28 11.82
N GLY A 94 -29.39 -2.62 11.71
CA GLY A 94 -28.87 -3.98 11.74
C GLY A 94 -28.82 -4.71 10.39
N ARG A 95 -29.29 -4.11 9.29
CA ARG A 95 -29.15 -4.72 7.96
C ARG A 95 -27.70 -4.66 7.46
N PRO A 96 -27.19 -5.66 6.71
CA PRO A 96 -25.85 -5.61 6.14
C PRO A 96 -25.64 -4.37 5.28
N GLN A 97 -24.47 -3.73 5.40
CA GLN A 97 -24.09 -2.62 4.53
C GLN A 97 -23.76 -3.10 3.12
N THR A 98 -24.04 -2.23 2.16
CA THR A 98 -23.72 -2.39 0.74
C THR A 98 -22.79 -1.27 0.28
N GLU A 99 -22.25 -1.37 -0.93
CA GLU A 99 -21.40 -0.32 -1.53
C GLU A 99 -22.07 1.06 -1.55
N ALA A 100 -23.40 1.12 -1.56
CA ALA A 100 -24.17 2.36 -1.52
C ALA A 100 -24.21 3.04 -0.13
N ASP A 101 -23.83 2.32 0.94
CA ASP A 101 -23.84 2.82 2.32
C ASP A 101 -22.44 3.33 2.78
N TRP A 102 -21.38 3.07 2.00
CA TRP A 102 -20.01 3.46 2.33
C TRP A 102 -19.82 4.98 2.11
N GLN A 103 -19.13 5.64 3.05
CA GLN A 103 -18.90 7.10 3.07
C GLN A 103 -17.45 7.45 2.79
#